data_AF-A0A954KEL3-F1
#
_entry.id   AF-A0A954KEL3-F1
#
_cell.length_a   1.000
_cell.length_b   1.000
_cell.length_c   1.000
_cell.angle_alpha   90.00
_cell.angle_beta   90.00
_cell.angle_gamma   90.00
#
_symmetry.space_group_name_H-M   'P 1'
#
loop_
_entity.id
_entity.type
_entity.pdbx_description
1 polymer ?
#
loop_
_entity_poly.entity_id
_entity_poly.type
_entity_poly.pdbx_seq_one_letter_code
_entity_poly.pdbx_strand_id
1 'polypeptide(L)'
;MPSETVRINPQTHTQLKELSEQSGEPMTVLVADAIDLLFRQRFLQQCNQAYERLKADPKAWKAELEERAAWDEALTDGIQE
;
A
#
# COMPACT_ATOMS: atom_id res chain seq x y z
N MET A 1 27.00 -1.93 0.60
CA MET A 1 25.98 -1.01 0.04
C MET A 1 26.18 0.36 0.71
N PRO A 2 25.96 1.48 0.02
CA PRO A 2 26.01 2.79 0.65
C PRO A 2 24.96 2.88 1.77
N SER A 3 25.30 3.53 2.87
CA SER A 3 24.44 3.69 4.05
C SER A 3 24.20 5.17 4.31
N GLU A 4 22.95 5.56 4.48
CA GLU A 4 22.53 6.91 4.84
C GLU A 4 22.12 6.95 6.32
N THR A 5 22.28 8.11 6.97
CA THR A 5 21.91 8.29 8.38
C THR A 5 20.71 9.23 8.50
N VAL A 6 19.61 8.74 9.09
CA VAL A 6 18.43 9.55 9.41
C VAL A 6 18.37 9.77 10.91
N ARG A 7 18.18 11.03 11.34
CA ARG A 7 17.97 11.34 12.75
C ARG A 7 16.53 11.00 13.13
N ILE A 8 16.38 10.19 14.17
CA ILE A 8 15.09 9.86 14.79
C ILE A 8 15.15 10.22 16.27
N ASN A 9 14.00 10.39 16.90
CA ASN A 9 13.96 10.62 18.33
C ASN A 9 14.43 9.35 19.11
N PRO A 10 14.89 9.49 20.36
CA PRO A 10 15.40 8.37 21.14
C PRO A 10 14.37 7.25 21.38
N GLN A 11 13.09 7.61 21.55
CA GLN A 11 12.02 6.65 21.79
C GLN A 11 11.79 5.73 20.59
N THR A 12 11.74 6.29 19.38
CA THR A 12 11.62 5.55 18.11
C THR A 12 12.82 4.63 17.90
N HIS A 13 14.03 5.09 18.23
CA HIS A 13 15.22 4.23 18.18
C HIS A 13 15.10 3.04 19.14
N THR A 14 14.66 3.26 20.38
CA THR A 14 14.45 2.18 21.36
C THR A 14 13.42 1.18 20.86
N GLN A 15 12.28 1.64 20.34
CA GLN A 15 11.25 0.77 19.77
C GLN A 15 11.77 -0.05 18.57
N LEU A 16 12.53 0.58 17.67
CA LEU A 16 13.12 -0.12 16.53
C LEU A 16 14.12 -1.19 16.97
N LYS A 17 14.90 -0.91 18.02
CA LYS A 17 15.82 -1.87 18.61
C LYS A 17 15.07 -3.06 19.24
N GLU A 18 14.01 -2.80 20.00
CA GLU A 18 13.18 -3.85 20.60
C GLU A 18 12.54 -4.75 19.53
N LEU A 19 12.03 -4.15 18.45
CA LEU A 19 11.47 -4.89 17.31
C LEU A 19 12.54 -5.74 16.61
N SER A 20 13.75 -5.23 16.45
CA SER A 20 14.89 -5.96 15.88
C SER A 20 15.26 -7.16 16.74
N GLU A 21 15.31 -7.00 18.06
CA GLU A 21 15.60 -8.08 19.00
C GLU A 21 14.50 -9.16 19.00
N GLN A 22 13.23 -8.77 18.87
CA GLN A 22 12.09 -9.69 18.86
C GLN A 22 11.95 -10.46 17.54
N SER A 23 12.18 -9.78 16.40
CA SER A 23 12.06 -10.37 15.06
C SER A 23 13.30 -11.15 14.62
N GLY A 24 14.47 -10.83 15.20
CA GLY A 24 15.77 -11.32 14.72
C GLY A 24 16.24 -10.63 13.45
N GLU A 25 15.52 -9.61 12.97
CA GLU A 25 15.86 -8.87 11.75
C GLU A 25 16.68 -7.61 12.07
N PRO A 26 17.61 -7.19 11.19
CA PRO A 26 18.35 -5.95 11.37
C PRO A 26 17.41 -4.72 11.37
N MET A 27 17.68 -3.74 12.24
CA MET A 27 16.93 -2.47 12.29
C MET A 27 16.80 -1.77 10.92
N THR A 28 17.80 -1.88 10.04
CA THR A 28 17.74 -1.30 8.69
C THR A 28 16.71 -1.98 7.78
N VAL A 29 16.52 -3.30 7.94
CA VAL A 29 15.49 -4.05 7.20
C VAL A 29 14.11 -3.67 7.72
N LEU A 30 13.93 -3.64 9.04
CA LEU A 30 12.68 -3.21 9.66
C LEU A 30 12.27 -1.79 9.26
N VAL A 31 13.22 -0.86 9.16
CA VAL A 31 12.92 0.49 8.65
C VAL A 31 12.49 0.46 7.19
N ALA A 32 13.17 -0.31 6.34
CA ALA A 32 12.80 -0.43 4.93
C ALA A 32 11.37 -1.00 4.78
N ASP A 33 11.06 -2.06 5.51
CA ASP A 33 9.74 -2.71 5.47
C ASP A 33 8.64 -1.81 6.03
N ALA A 34 8.92 -1.09 7.12
CA ALA A 34 7.97 -0.12 7.67
C ALA A 34 7.66 1.02 6.68
N ILE A 35 8.66 1.49 5.94
CA ILE A 35 8.47 2.52 4.92
C ILE A 35 7.71 1.97 3.71
N ASP A 36 8.00 0.76 3.24
CA ASP A 36 7.25 0.14 2.15
C ASP A 36 5.78 -0.07 2.53
N LEU A 37 5.51 -0.56 3.74
CA LEU A 37 4.15 -0.69 4.26
C LEU A 37 3.42 0.66 4.29
N LEU A 38 4.08 1.70 4.82
CA LEU A 38 3.52 3.06 4.86
C LEU A 38 3.23 3.58 3.45
N PHE A 39 4.13 3.32 2.50
CA PHE A 39 3.95 3.73 1.11
C PHE A 39 2.75 3.04 0.46
N ARG A 40 2.65 1.72 0.59
CA ARG A 40 1.50 0.93 0.09
C ARG A 40 0.19 1.40 0.72
N GLN A 41 0.19 1.66 2.03
CA GLN A 41 -0.98 2.17 2.73
C GLN A 41 -1.40 3.55 2.18
N ARG A 42 -0.45 4.48 2.04
CA ARG A 42 -0.69 5.83 1.49
C ARG A 42 -1.19 5.77 0.06
N PHE A 43 -0.67 4.85 -0.75
CA PHE A 43 -1.11 4.64 -2.12
C PHE A 43 -2.58 4.18 -2.15
N LEU A 44 -2.93 3.13 -1.42
CA LEU A 44 -4.30 2.63 -1.36
C LEU A 44 -5.28 3.67 -0.81
N GLN A 45 -4.88 4.46 0.19
CA GLN A 45 -5.69 5.57 0.69
C GLN A 45 -5.99 6.61 -0.40
N GLN A 46 -5.00 6.97 -1.21
CA GLN A 46 -5.16 7.90 -2.33
C GLN A 46 -6.06 7.32 -3.43
N CYS A 47 -5.88 6.05 -3.77
CA CYS A 47 -6.75 5.34 -4.71
C CYS A 47 -8.20 5.34 -4.23
N ASN A 48 -8.45 4.99 -2.97
CA ASN A 48 -9.79 5.00 -2.40
C ASN A 48 -10.41 6.40 -2.42
N GLN A 49 -9.66 7.43 -2.06
CA GLN A 49 -10.14 8.82 -2.15
C GLN A 49 -10.47 9.23 -3.59
N ALA A 50 -9.69 8.77 -4.59
CA ALA A 50 -9.99 9.02 -5.99
C ALA A 50 -11.30 8.32 -6.42
N TYR A 51 -11.53 7.08 -5.99
CA TYR A 51 -12.79 6.37 -6.23
C TYR A 51 -13.98 7.03 -5.53
N GLU A 52 -13.83 7.54 -4.31
CA GLU A 52 -14.89 8.27 -3.63
C GLU A 52 -15.26 9.56 -4.38
N ARG A 53 -14.27 10.29 -4.91
CA ARG A 53 -14.52 11.45 -5.79
C ARG A 53 -15.21 11.04 -7.09
N LEU A 54 -14.81 9.91 -7.69
CA LEU A 54 -15.44 9.38 -8.90
C LEU A 54 -16.91 9.01 -8.66
N LYS A 55 -17.20 8.31 -7.56
CA LYS A 55 -18.57 7.92 -7.17
C LYS A 55 -19.48 9.11 -6.89
N ALA A 56 -18.92 10.22 -6.41
CA ALA A 56 -19.65 11.46 -6.18
C ALA A 56 -20.08 12.17 -7.48
N ASP A 57 -19.56 11.77 -8.64
CA ASP A 57 -20.03 12.18 -9.97
C ASP A 57 -20.87 11.04 -10.59
N PRO A 58 -22.22 11.14 -10.59
CA PRO A 58 -23.08 10.06 -11.08
C PRO A 58 -22.87 9.71 -12.55
N LYS A 59 -22.45 10.67 -13.39
CA LYS A 59 -22.23 10.44 -14.81
C LYS A 59 -20.93 9.66 -15.01
N ALA A 60 -19.85 10.10 -14.35
CA ALA A 60 -18.56 9.42 -14.43
C ALA A 60 -18.62 8.04 -13.78
N TRP A 61 -19.32 7.91 -12.65
CA TRP A 61 -19.52 6.63 -11.97
C TRP A 61 -20.29 5.62 -12.82
N LYS A 62 -21.35 6.06 -13.50
CA LYS A 62 -22.09 5.20 -14.42
C LYS A 62 -21.19 4.68 -15.56
N ALA A 63 -20.36 5.55 -16.14
CA ALA A 63 -19.43 5.15 -17.21
C ALA A 63 -18.40 4.11 -16.72
N GLU A 64 -17.85 4.29 -15.52
CA GLU A 64 -16.92 3.30 -14.93
C GLU A 64 -17.60 1.96 -14.67
N LEU A 65 -18.84 1.93 -14.20
CA LEU A 65 -19.58 0.68 -14.00
C LEU A 65 -19.89 -0.05 -15.31
N GLU A 66 -20.24 0.69 -16.37
CA GLU A 66 -20.44 0.13 -17.70
C GLU A 66 -19.15 -0.47 -18.26
N GLU A 67 -18.02 0.22 -18.09
CA GLU A 67 -16.70 -0.31 -18.44
C GLU A 67 -16.36 -1.57 -17.64
N ARG A 68 -16.51 -1.52 -16.30
CA ARG A 68 -16.23 -2.65 -15.41
C ARG A 68 -17.04 -3.89 -15.78
N ALA A 69 -18.33 -3.72 -16.08
CA ALA A 69 -19.19 -4.83 -16.50
C ALA A 69 -18.72 -5.49 -17.81
N ALA A 70 -18.17 -4.70 -18.75
CA ALA A 70 -17.58 -5.26 -19.97
C ALA A 70 -16.30 -6.06 -19.68
N TRP A 71 -15.50 -5.65 -18.68
CA TRP A 71 -14.32 -6.41 -18.25
C TRP A 71 -14.66 -7.68 -17.49
N ASP A 72 -15.77 -7.71 -16.76
CA ASP A 72 -16.22 -8.91 -16.02
C ASP A 72 -16.50 -10.10 -16.96
N GLU A 73 -16.77 -9.87 -18.25
CA GLU A 73 -16.92 -10.94 -19.25
C GLU A 73 -15.64 -11.77 -19.42
N ALA A 74 -14.47 -11.18 -19.21
CA ALA A 74 -13.17 -11.86 -19.32
C ALA A 74 -12.73 -12.56 -18.02
N LEU A 75 -13.55 -12.54 -16.96
CA LEU A 75 -13.15 -13.03 -15.63
C LEU A 75 -12.80 -14.53 -15.60
N THR A 76 -13.47 -15.32 -16.45
CA THR A 76 -13.30 -16.78 -16.52
C THR A 76 -12.29 -17.23 -17.58
N ASP A 77 -11.69 -16.30 -18.32
CA ASP A 77 -10.76 -16.64 -19.40
C ASP A 77 -9.53 -17.36 -18.84
N GLY A 78 -9.22 -18.53 -19.39
CA GLY A 78 -8.06 -19.34 -19.00
C GLY A 78 -8.22 -20.14 -17.70
N ILE A 79 -9.38 -20.13 -17.05
CA ILE A 79 -9.69 -21.03 -15.93
C ILE A 79 -10.26 -22.34 -16.50
N GLN A 80 -9.46 -23.41 -16.46
CA GLN A 80 -9.91 -24.79 -16.75
C GLN A 80 -10.37 -25.44 -15.43
N GLU A 81 -11.50 -26.16 -15.45
CA GLU A 81 -12.07 -26.88 -14.30
C GLU A 81 -11.10 -27.85 -13.61
#